data_AF-A0A259S4Q3-F1
#
_entry.id   AF-A0A259S4Q3-F1
#
_cell.length_a   1.000
_cell.length_b   1.000
_cell.length_c   1.000
_cell.angle_alpha   90.00
_cell.angle_beta   90.00
_cell.angle_gamma   90.00
#
_symmetry.space_group_name_H-M   'P 1'
#
loop_
_entity.id
_entity.type
_entity.pdbx_description
1 polymer ?
#
loop_
_entity_poly.entity_id
_entity_poly.type
_entity_poly.pdbx_seq_one_letter_code
_entity_poly.pdbx_strand_id
1 'polypeptide(L)' 'MSAPDPRTELLRLRASIDNIDAALIFMLAERFRCTQQVGVLKAEHDMPASDPGREEQQVARLRALAEEAHLDPE' A
#
# COMPACT_ATOMS: atom_id res chain seq x y z
N MET A 1 0.94 39.99 0.70
CA MET A 1 0.22 39.02 -0.16
C MET A 1 -0.87 38.41 0.71
N SER A 2 -2.15 38.53 0.34
CA SER A 2 -3.23 37.90 1.10
C SER A 2 -3.12 36.37 1.01
N ALA A 3 -3.46 35.69 2.10
CA ALA A 3 -3.55 34.23 2.12
C ALA A 3 -4.57 33.76 1.05
N PRO A 4 -4.33 32.60 0.40
CA PRO A 4 -5.27 32.04 -0.57
C PRO A 4 -6.63 31.77 0.08
N ASP A 5 -7.69 31.88 -0.71
CA ASP A 5 -9.05 31.53 -0.28
C ASP A 5 -9.10 30.08 0.22
N PRO A 6 -9.59 29.81 1.45
CA PRO A 6 -9.63 28.47 2.02
C PRO A 6 -10.34 27.44 1.15
N ARG A 7 -11.37 27.84 0.37
CA ARG A 7 -12.07 26.92 -0.53
C ARG A 7 -11.17 26.49 -1.69
N THR A 8 -10.39 27.41 -2.24
CA THR A 8 -9.42 27.12 -3.30
C THR A 8 -8.34 26.15 -2.80
N GLU A 9 -7.81 26.36 -1.60
CA GLU A 9 -6.81 25.46 -1.02
C GLU A 9 -7.38 24.06 -0.72
N LEU A 10 -8.61 23.98 -0.22
CA LEU A 10 -9.30 22.72 -0.01
C LEU A 10 -9.45 21.91 -1.30
N LEU A 11 -9.82 22.56 -2.41
CA LEU A 11 -9.93 21.89 -3.72
C LEU A 11 -8.58 21.40 -4.21
N ARG A 12 -7.51 22.19 -4.02
CA ARG A 12 -6.14 21.79 -4.36
C ARG A 12 -5.70 20.55 -3.59
N LEU A 13 -5.93 20.52 -2.27
CA LEU A 13 -5.58 19.38 -1.43
C LEU A 13 -6.37 18.13 -1.80
N ARG A 14 -7.67 18.25 -2.09
CA ARG A 14 -8.49 17.11 -2.55
C ARG A 14 -8.02 16.55 -3.88
N ALA A 15 -7.66 17.39 -4.83
CA ALA A 15 -7.07 16.91 -6.08
C ALA A 15 -5.76 16.13 -5.85
N SER A 16 -4.95 16.53 -4.87
CA SER A 16 -3.77 15.75 -4.47
C SER A 16 -4.14 14.40 -3.85
N ILE A 17 -5.17 14.34 -3.00
CA ILE A 17 -5.68 13.09 -2.41
C ILE A 17 -6.17 12.15 -3.51
N ASP A 18 -7.02 12.63 -4.42
CA ASP A 18 -7.56 11.82 -5.52
C ASP A 18 -6.44 11.20 -6.39
N ASN A 19 -5.35 11.95 -6.63
CA ASN A 19 -4.18 11.44 -7.34
C ASN A 19 -3.43 10.35 -6.57
N ILE A 20 -3.28 10.51 -5.25
CA ILE A 20 -2.67 9.50 -4.38
C ILE A 20 -3.51 8.23 -4.39
N ASP A 21 -4.83 8.35 -4.26
CA ASP A 21 -5.75 7.23 -4.26
C ASP A 21 -5.69 6.45 -5.59
N ALA A 22 -5.63 7.15 -6.72
CA ALA A 22 -5.45 6.51 -8.02
C ALA A 22 -4.12 5.73 -8.09
N ALA A 23 -3.02 6.31 -7.59
CA ALA A 23 -1.72 5.64 -7.54
C ALA A 23 -1.77 4.39 -6.65
N LEU A 24 -2.43 4.45 -5.49
CA LEU A 24 -2.62 3.31 -4.60
C LEU A 24 -3.36 2.17 -5.29
N ILE A 25 -4.42 2.46 -6.06
CA ILE A 25 -5.15 1.43 -6.82
C ILE A 25 -4.26 0.73 -7.84
N PHE A 26 -3.46 1.48 -8.61
CA PHE A 26 -2.54 0.86 -9.58
C PHE A 26 -1.45 0.03 -8.90
N MET A 27 -0.91 0.50 -7.77
CA MET A 27 0.07 -0.25 -6.97
C MET A 27 -0.52 -1.54 -6.38
N LEU A 28 -1.76 -1.50 -5.90
CA LEU A 28 -2.47 -2.71 -5.45
C LEU A 28 -2.70 -3.69 -6.61
N ALA A 29 -3.06 -3.20 -7.80
CA ALA A 29 -3.23 -4.05 -8.99
C ALA A 29 -1.93 -4.77 -9.40
N GLU A 30 -0.79 -4.08 -9.36
CA GLU A 30 0.53 -4.71 -9.53
C GLU A 30 0.81 -5.73 -8.42
N ARG A 31 0.57 -5.37 -7.15
CA ARG A 31 0.75 -6.28 -6.02
C ARG A 31 -0.06 -7.57 -6.19
N PHE A 32 -1.32 -7.48 -6.64
CA PHE A 32 -2.17 -8.63 -6.90
C PHE A 32 -1.63 -9.53 -8.02
N ARG A 33 -1.08 -8.95 -9.09
CA ARG A 33 -0.42 -9.72 -10.15
C ARG A 33 0.79 -10.49 -9.61
N CYS A 34 1.62 -9.87 -8.79
CA CYS A 34 2.72 -10.56 -8.13
C CYS A 34 2.23 -11.72 -7.25
N THR A 35 1.17 -11.53 -6.46
CA THR A 35 0.63 -12.62 -5.62
C THR A 35 0.06 -13.78 -6.44
N GLN A 36 -0.53 -13.50 -7.61
CA GLN A 36 -0.99 -14.55 -8.53
C GLN A 36 0.20 -15.35 -9.08
N GLN A 37 1.26 -14.67 -9.52
CA GLN A 37 2.48 -15.32 -10.00
C GLN A 37 3.16 -16.15 -8.91
N VAL A 38 3.21 -15.66 -7.66
CA VAL A 38 3.67 -16.44 -6.51
C VAL A 38 2.81 -17.69 -6.32
N GLY A 39 1.48 -17.57 -6.42
CA GLY A 39 0.57 -18.71 -6.33
C GLY A 39 0.82 -19.77 -7.40
N VAL A 40 0.98 -19.34 -8.66
CA VAL A 40 1.32 -20.23 -9.78
C VAL A 40 2.66 -20.93 -9.53
N LEU A 41 3.71 -20.18 -9.20
CA LEU A 41 5.03 -20.73 -8.91
C LEU A 41 4.99 -21.76 -7.78
N LYS A 42 4.28 -21.44 -6.69
CA LYS A 42 4.14 -22.37 -5.57
C LYS A 42 3.45 -23.67 -5.99
N ALA A 43 2.39 -23.57 -6.78
CA ALA A 43 1.66 -24.73 -7.27
C ALA A 43 2.50 -25.59 -8.25
N GLU A 44 3.26 -24.96 -9.16
CA GLU A 44 4.12 -25.66 -10.13
C GLU A 44 5.27 -26.44 -9.47
N HIS A 45 5.68 -26.03 -8.27
CA HIS A 45 6.82 -26.60 -7.55
C HIS A 45 6.44 -27.26 -6.23
N ASP A 46 5.16 -27.62 -6.03
CA ASP A 46 4.65 -28.29 -4.83
C ASP A 46 5.03 -27.58 -3.51
N MET A 47 5.15 -26.24 -3.54
CA MET A 47 5.45 -25.43 -2.37
C MET A 47 4.19 -25.19 -1.53
N PRO A 48 4.31 -25.06 -0.20
CA PRO A 48 3.16 -24.80 0.66
C PRO A 48 2.52 -23.43 0.37
N ALA A 49 1.19 -23.40 0.38
CA ALA A 49 0.42 -22.18 0.13
C ALA A 49 0.67 -21.11 1.22
N SER A 50 0.64 -21.53 2.49
CA SER A 50 0.98 -20.68 3.64
C SER A 50 2.47 -20.78 3.99
N ASP A 51 3.00 -19.66 4.44
CA ASP A 51 4.36 -19.55 4.97
C ASP A 51 4.28 -18.64 6.21
N PRO A 52 4.00 -19.21 7.40
CA PRO A 52 3.78 -18.41 8.61
C PRO A 52 4.96 -17.50 8.95
N GLY A 53 6.19 -17.97 8.74
CA GLY A 53 7.38 -17.16 8.99
C GLY A 53 7.47 -15.96 8.04
N ARG A 54 7.11 -16.14 6.76
CA ARG A 54 7.03 -15.03 5.81
C ARG A 54 5.90 -14.04 6.14
N GLU A 55 4.77 -14.54 6.63
CA GLU A 55 3.62 -13.75 7.05
C GLU A 55 3.97 -12.88 8.27
N GLU A 56 4.59 -13.45 9.30
CA GLU A 56 5.10 -12.73 10.47
C GLU A 56 6.09 -11.61 10.08
N GLN A 57 7.06 -11.92 9.22
CA GLN A 57 8.01 -10.92 8.71
C GLN A 57 7.32 -9.79 7.91
N GLN A 58 6.26 -10.12 7.15
CA GLN A 58 5.51 -9.11 6.42
C GLN A 58 4.81 -8.14 7.38
N VAL A 59 4.14 -8.67 8.40
CA VAL A 59 3.45 -7.85 9.40
C VAL A 59 4.43 -6.96 10.16
N ALA A 60 5.53 -7.53 10.65
CA ALA A 60 6.57 -6.76 11.34
C ALA A 60 7.12 -5.61 10.48
N ARG A 61 7.38 -5.87 9.19
CA ARG A 61 7.84 -4.84 8.27
C ARG A 61 6.80 -3.75 8.02
N LEU A 62 5.52 -4.10 7.88
CA LEU A 62 4.45 -3.12 7.66
C LEU A 62 4.26 -2.22 8.89
N ARG A 63 4.35 -2.77 10.10
CA ARG A 63 4.31 -1.99 11.35
C ARG A 63 5.46 -1.00 11.44
N ALA A 64 6.69 -1.44 11.15
CA ALA A 64 7.85 -0.54 11.13
C ALA A 64 7.68 0.60 10.10
N LEU A 65 7.15 0.31 8.90
CA LEU A 65 6.86 1.34 7.90
C LEU A 65 5.76 2.32 8.35
N ALA A 66 4.75 1.84 9.08
CA ALA A 66 3.73 2.70 9.65
C ALA A 66 4.32 3.66 10.70
N GLU A 67 5.16 3.15 11.61
CA GLU A 67 5.87 3.97 12.59
C GLU A 67 6.76 5.03 11.93
N GLU A 68 7.55 4.65 10.91
CA GLU A 68 8.39 5.56 10.12
C GLU A 68 7.57 6.65 9.42
N ALA A 69 6.34 6.33 9.00
CA ALA A 69 5.42 7.25 8.37
C ALA A 69 4.56 8.07 9.36
N HIS A 70 4.80 7.93 10.67
CA HIS A 70 3.99 8.54 11.74
C HIS A 70 2.50 8.15 11.69
N LEU A 71 2.22 6.91 11.28
CA LEU A 71 0.90 6.29 11.30
C LEU A 71 0.78 5.34 12.50
N ASP A 72 -0.46 5.06 12.93
CA ASP A 72 -0.72 4.06 13.97
C ASP A 72 -0.41 2.65 13.42
N PRO A 73 0.49 1.87 14.06
CA PRO A 73 0.86 0.54 13.60
C PRO A 73 -0.11 -0.59 14.02
N GLU A 74 -1.13 -0.31 14.86
CA GLU A 74 -2.05 -1.32 15.42
C GLU A 74 -3.48 -1.28 14.88
#